data_AF-A0A2T3YV27-F1
#
_entry.id   AF-A0A2T3YV27-F1
#
_cell.length_a   1.000
_cell.length_b   1.000
_cell.length_c   1.000
_cell.angle_alpha   90.00
_cell.angle_beta   90.00
_cell.angle_gamma   90.00
#
_symmetry.space_group_name_H-M   'P 1'
#
loop_
_entity.id
_entity.type
_entity.pdbx_description
1 polymer ?
#
loop_
_entity_poly.entity_id
_entity_poly.type
_entity_poly.pdbx_seq_one_letter_code
_entity_poly.pdbx_strand_id
1 'polypeptide(L)'
;MNRFALFFAILAASISILIYIVPIENYTQIYHRNPFSKNISTDTPASSNLSIPRNTTDMSKSILRQAKITPHLSSTRGHNNIGWLDTYHSFSFADWHDSRYTQFGALRVLNEDRVKPLSGFPTHPHRDFEIFSYILSGELTHRDSMLAKGNEGGQSDKFYRMRRGDVQFTTGGTGIAHSEFNEHNKETVHFLQIWAFPWKRGLIPRYHTRTFSEEDKREGFVKILSPLKAGEDATVKEEAEAEPVIPNTIPIHADFVMGAGIIAPEGRFEWTVGGGAGIKTQRKVFVHLPMLKGGKAKIRLDGRENAELSEGDGAFIEGVFIGDKLTVESIGEAEAEVIVLDTA
;
A
#
# COMPACT_ATOMS: atom_id res chain seq x y z
N MET A 1 -32.18 27.52 30.15
CA MET A 1 -30.85 27.19 29.59
C MET A 1 -30.75 25.68 29.52
N ASN A 2 -31.15 25.11 28.37
CA ASN A 2 -31.50 23.70 28.25
C ASN A 2 -30.30 22.83 27.88
N ARG A 3 -30.06 21.83 28.72
CA ARG A 3 -29.15 20.70 28.53
C ARG A 3 -29.75 19.71 27.51
N PHE A 4 -29.62 19.94 26.21
CA PHE A 4 -30.08 18.96 25.19
C PHE A 4 -29.39 19.13 23.81
N ALA A 5 -28.08 19.39 23.77
CA ALA A 5 -27.33 19.47 22.51
C ALA A 5 -25.93 18.85 22.65
N LEU A 6 -25.85 17.54 22.87
CA LEU A 6 -24.60 16.79 22.74
C LEU A 6 -24.87 15.30 22.47
N PHE A 7 -25.60 14.98 21.39
CA PHE A 7 -25.85 13.57 21.02
C PHE A 7 -25.87 13.29 19.51
N PHE A 8 -25.17 14.09 18.68
CA PHE A 8 -25.17 13.88 17.22
C PHE A 8 -23.81 13.95 16.51
N ALA A 9 -22.69 13.71 17.19
CA ALA A 9 -21.35 13.73 16.57
C ALA A 9 -20.51 12.45 16.80
N ILE A 10 -21.13 11.28 16.98
CA ILE A 10 -20.43 9.99 17.16
C ILE A 10 -20.77 8.96 16.06
N LEU A 11 -21.65 9.27 15.10
CA LEU A 11 -22.11 8.29 14.09
C LEU A 11 -21.47 8.42 12.69
N ALA A 12 -20.40 9.21 12.54
CA ALA A 12 -19.77 9.46 11.23
C ALA A 12 -18.31 8.94 11.11
N ALA A 13 -17.83 8.13 12.06
CA ALA A 13 -16.46 7.57 12.02
C ALA A 13 -16.43 6.03 12.11
N SER A 14 -17.56 5.35 11.89
CA SER A 14 -17.69 3.88 12.01
C SER A 14 -18.44 3.21 10.85
N ILE A 15 -18.67 3.91 9.73
CA ILE A 15 -19.30 3.31 8.55
C ILE A 15 -18.21 3.00 7.53
N SER A 16 -17.71 1.77 7.60
CA SER A 16 -17.42 0.91 6.44
C SER A 16 -17.03 -0.48 6.93
N ILE A 17 -17.90 -1.09 7.74
CA ILE A 17 -17.96 -2.53 7.91
C ILE A 17 -19.19 -2.98 7.14
N LEU A 18 -19.04 -3.11 5.81
CA LEU A 18 -19.95 -3.95 5.04
C LEU A 18 -19.25 -5.29 4.85
N ILE A 19 -19.76 -6.29 5.55
CA ILE A 19 -19.45 -7.69 5.36
C ILE A 19 -19.77 -8.03 3.90
N TYR A 20 -18.75 -8.19 3.05
CA TYR A 20 -18.91 -8.80 1.73
C TYR A 20 -19.13 -10.31 1.92
N ILE A 21 -20.39 -10.71 2.14
CA ILE A 21 -20.83 -12.05 1.75
C ILE A 21 -21.19 -11.95 0.27
N VAL A 22 -20.32 -12.47 -0.60
CA VAL A 22 -20.71 -12.73 -2.00
C VAL A 22 -21.64 -13.94 -1.97
N PRO A 23 -22.91 -13.82 -2.43
CA PRO A 23 -23.73 -15.01 -2.65
C PRO A 23 -23.21 -15.74 -3.88
N ILE A 24 -22.99 -17.05 -3.72
CA ILE A 24 -22.73 -17.97 -4.83
C ILE A 24 -24.04 -18.10 -5.61
N GLU A 25 -24.13 -17.43 -6.77
CA GLU A 25 -25.19 -17.71 -7.74
C GLU A 25 -24.60 -18.28 -9.04
N ASN A 26 -25.15 -19.44 -9.37
CA ASN A 26 -24.89 -20.32 -10.50
C ASN A 26 -24.76 -19.60 -11.85
N TYR A 27 -23.57 -19.61 -12.45
CA TYR A 27 -23.44 -19.49 -13.90
C TYR A 27 -23.76 -20.83 -14.55
N THR A 28 -25.05 -21.04 -14.84
CA THR A 28 -25.48 -22.04 -15.83
C THR A 28 -25.37 -21.44 -17.22
N GLN A 29 -24.87 -22.27 -18.14
CA GLN A 29 -24.62 -21.95 -19.54
C GLN A 29 -25.86 -21.40 -20.26
N ILE A 30 -25.66 -20.37 -21.08
CA ILE A 30 -26.46 -20.16 -22.27
C ILE A 30 -25.52 -19.81 -23.44
N TYR A 31 -25.22 -20.83 -24.24
CA TYR A 31 -24.77 -20.67 -25.62
C TYR A 31 -25.97 -20.25 -26.46
N HIS A 32 -25.95 -19.04 -27.02
CA HIS A 32 -26.78 -18.71 -28.18
C HIS A 32 -25.92 -18.37 -29.40
N ARG A 33 -26.08 -19.22 -30.42
CA ARG A 33 -25.55 -19.11 -31.77
C ARG A 33 -26.02 -17.81 -32.44
N ASN A 34 -25.09 -17.10 -33.04
CA ASN A 34 -25.36 -16.14 -34.10
C ASN A 34 -25.13 -16.83 -35.45
N PRO A 35 -26.09 -16.85 -36.38
CA PRO A 35 -25.82 -17.21 -37.75
C PRO A 35 -26.15 -16.03 -38.66
N PHE A 36 -25.16 -15.27 -39.14
CA PHE A 36 -25.30 -14.58 -40.43
C PHE A 36 -23.94 -14.33 -41.06
N SER A 37 -23.66 -15.13 -42.07
CA SER A 37 -22.68 -14.90 -43.12
C SER A 37 -23.32 -14.04 -44.20
N LYS A 38 -22.59 -13.02 -44.69
CA LYS A 38 -22.66 -12.62 -46.10
C LYS A 38 -21.37 -11.91 -46.53
N ASN A 39 -20.95 -12.26 -47.73
CA ASN A 39 -19.67 -11.96 -48.37
C ASN A 39 -19.67 -10.64 -49.17
N ILE A 40 -18.49 -10.01 -49.17
CA ILE A 40 -17.78 -9.30 -50.27
C ILE A 40 -18.37 -8.00 -50.85
N SER A 41 -17.58 -6.92 -50.74
CA SER A 41 -17.18 -6.10 -51.90
C SER A 41 -15.91 -5.30 -51.59
N THR A 42 -14.93 -5.43 -52.46
CA THR A 42 -13.70 -4.65 -52.55
C THR A 42 -14.00 -3.24 -53.05
N ASP A 43 -13.59 -2.22 -52.31
CA ASP A 43 -13.32 -0.89 -52.87
C ASP A 43 -12.30 -0.15 -52.01
N THR A 44 -11.20 0.23 -52.64
CA THR A 44 -10.14 1.07 -52.07
C THR A 44 -10.49 2.54 -52.33
N PRO A 45 -10.41 3.43 -51.33
CA PRO A 45 -10.14 4.83 -51.61
C PRO A 45 -8.84 5.32 -50.97
N ALA A 46 -8.33 6.36 -51.61
CA ALA A 46 -7.00 6.94 -51.50
C ALA A 46 -6.64 7.49 -50.11
N SER A 47 -5.32 7.59 -49.93
CA SER A 47 -4.59 8.20 -48.83
C SER A 47 -5.12 9.55 -48.34
N SER A 48 -5.43 9.62 -47.06
CA SER A 48 -5.32 10.85 -46.27
C SER A 48 -4.33 10.61 -45.14
N ASN A 49 -3.16 11.25 -45.23
CA ASN A 49 -2.17 11.29 -44.17
C ASN A 49 -2.74 12.05 -42.97
N LEU A 50 -3.41 11.34 -42.06
CA LEU A 50 -3.55 11.78 -40.68
C LEU A 50 -2.30 11.31 -39.94
N SER A 51 -1.38 12.25 -39.72
CA SER A 51 -0.29 12.08 -38.77
C SER A 51 -0.89 11.90 -37.38
N ILE A 52 -1.04 10.64 -36.96
CA ILE A 52 -1.24 10.28 -35.56
C ILE A 52 0.01 10.77 -34.83
N PRO A 53 -0.08 11.66 -33.83
CA PRO A 53 1.07 11.97 -33.01
C PRO A 53 1.42 10.69 -32.26
N ARG A 54 2.48 10.01 -32.69
CA ARG A 54 3.16 9.06 -31.82
C ARG A 54 3.74 9.92 -30.71
N ASN A 55 3.15 9.84 -29.52
CA ASN A 55 3.89 10.12 -28.29
C ASN A 55 5.04 9.09 -28.26
N THR A 56 6.14 9.41 -28.93
CA THR A 56 7.38 8.66 -28.81
C THR A 56 7.95 9.04 -27.46
N THR A 57 7.46 8.40 -26.41
CA THR A 57 8.11 8.45 -25.10
C THR A 57 9.56 8.05 -25.29
N ASP A 58 10.51 8.88 -24.87
CA ASP A 58 11.92 8.51 -24.91
C ASP A 58 12.15 7.32 -23.97
N MET A 59 12.41 6.16 -24.57
CA MET A 59 12.69 4.89 -23.91
C MET A 59 14.16 4.50 -24.04
N SER A 60 15.03 5.42 -24.48
CA SER A 60 16.44 5.15 -24.74
C SER A 60 17.19 4.65 -23.51
N LYS A 61 16.82 5.13 -22.32
CA LYS A 61 17.42 4.80 -21.02
C LYS A 61 16.73 3.66 -20.27
N SER A 62 15.57 3.19 -20.73
CA SER A 62 14.79 2.14 -20.08
C SER A 62 15.41 0.76 -20.28
N ILE A 63 15.60 0.04 -19.18
CA ILE A 63 16.07 -1.36 -19.17
C ILE A 63 14.90 -2.34 -19.01
N LEU A 64 13.77 -1.91 -18.43
CA LEU A 64 12.56 -2.73 -18.26
C LEU A 64 11.56 -2.57 -19.41
N ARG A 65 11.99 -2.64 -20.67
CA ARG A 65 11.14 -2.29 -21.83
C ARG A 65 9.82 -3.07 -21.92
N GLN A 66 9.77 -4.28 -21.38
CA GLN A 66 8.56 -5.11 -21.27
C GLN A 66 7.54 -4.60 -20.25
N ALA A 67 7.99 -3.87 -19.23
CA ALA A 67 7.15 -3.44 -18.12
C ALA A 67 6.20 -2.31 -18.55
N LYS A 68 4.92 -2.48 -18.19
CA LYS A 68 3.92 -1.41 -18.28
C LYS A 68 3.94 -0.63 -16.96
N ILE A 69 4.36 0.63 -17.02
CA ILE A 69 4.31 1.56 -15.89
C ILE A 69 3.13 2.50 -16.10
N THR A 70 2.15 2.45 -15.20
CA THR A 70 0.96 3.30 -15.25
C THR A 70 0.97 4.23 -14.04
N PRO A 71 1.17 5.56 -14.24
CA PRO A 71 1.10 6.51 -13.15
C PRO A 71 -0.25 6.51 -12.46
N HIS A 72 -0.23 6.62 -11.14
CA HIS A 72 -1.38 6.79 -10.26
C HIS A 72 -1.25 8.15 -9.57
N LEU A 73 -1.79 9.18 -10.22
CA LEU A 73 -1.59 10.55 -9.78
C LEU A 73 -2.32 10.82 -8.46
N SER A 74 -1.71 11.63 -7.60
CA SER A 74 -2.24 12.05 -6.29
C SER A 74 -3.64 12.64 -6.43
N SER A 75 -3.89 13.39 -7.51
CA SER A 75 -5.19 14.00 -7.84
C SER A 75 -6.29 13.00 -8.21
N THR A 76 -5.93 11.72 -8.45
CA THR A 76 -6.88 10.64 -8.76
C THR A 76 -7.16 9.74 -7.57
N ARG A 77 -6.48 9.95 -6.44
CA ARG A 77 -6.74 9.25 -5.18
C ARG A 77 -8.05 9.73 -4.56
N GLY A 78 -8.70 8.86 -3.79
CA GLY A 78 -9.76 9.30 -2.88
C GLY A 78 -9.17 10.27 -1.87
N HIS A 79 -9.87 11.35 -1.56
CA HIS A 79 -9.44 12.32 -0.55
C HIS A 79 -10.58 12.64 0.38
N ASN A 80 -10.33 12.56 1.68
CA ASN A 80 -11.29 12.95 2.69
C ASN A 80 -10.59 13.71 3.82
N ASN A 81 -11.17 14.83 4.24
CA ASN A 81 -10.71 15.61 5.37
C ASN A 81 -11.89 15.86 6.32
N ILE A 82 -11.90 15.13 7.42
CA ILE A 82 -12.98 15.15 8.42
C ILE A 82 -12.60 15.96 9.66
N GLY A 83 -11.70 16.93 9.49
CA GLY A 83 -11.26 17.84 10.54
C GLY A 83 -10.11 17.28 11.38
N TRP A 84 -10.23 16.07 11.93
CA TRP A 84 -9.16 15.44 12.73
C TRP A 84 -8.24 14.51 11.90
N LEU A 85 -8.75 13.97 10.81
CA LEU A 85 -8.07 13.11 9.86
C LEU A 85 -8.09 13.75 8.47
N ASP A 86 -6.93 13.81 7.83
CA ASP A 86 -6.75 14.13 6.41
C ASP A 86 -6.10 12.91 5.73
N THR A 87 -6.86 12.21 4.88
CA THR A 87 -6.51 10.89 4.35
C THR A 87 -6.62 10.84 2.83
N TYR A 88 -5.65 10.18 2.20
CA TYR A 88 -5.61 9.94 0.76
C TYR A 88 -5.61 8.44 0.46
N HIS A 89 -6.60 7.95 -0.29
CA HIS A 89 -6.83 6.55 -0.61
C HIS A 89 -6.33 6.20 -2.01
N SER A 90 -5.32 5.34 -2.12
CA SER A 90 -4.86 4.85 -3.44
C SER A 90 -5.72 3.69 -3.97
N PHE A 91 -6.46 3.03 -3.07
CA PHE A 91 -7.40 1.95 -3.38
C PHE A 91 -8.76 2.23 -2.75
N SER A 92 -9.83 1.70 -3.35
CA SER A 92 -11.21 1.83 -2.89
C SER A 92 -11.34 1.44 -1.44
N PHE A 93 -11.70 2.39 -0.59
CA PHE A 93 -11.71 2.24 0.85
C PHE A 93 -12.71 3.21 1.47
N ALA A 94 -13.32 2.79 2.58
CA ALA A 94 -14.42 3.50 3.21
C ALA A 94 -15.53 3.88 2.20
N ASP A 95 -16.00 5.13 2.25
CA ASP A 95 -17.04 5.65 1.35
C ASP A 95 -16.53 6.00 -0.06
N TRP A 96 -15.21 5.95 -0.29
CA TRP A 96 -14.62 6.21 -1.61
C TRP A 96 -14.45 4.91 -2.40
N HIS A 97 -15.03 4.86 -3.59
CA HIS A 97 -15.02 3.68 -4.46
C HIS A 97 -14.68 4.02 -5.91
N ASP A 98 -13.68 3.34 -6.44
CA ASP A 98 -13.29 3.32 -7.84
C ASP A 98 -12.96 1.88 -8.27
N SER A 99 -13.76 1.31 -9.18
CA SER A 99 -13.61 -0.08 -9.62
C SER A 99 -12.26 -0.40 -10.25
N ARG A 100 -11.50 0.62 -10.69
CA ARG A 100 -10.15 0.48 -11.25
C ARG A 100 -9.10 0.24 -10.16
N TYR A 101 -9.37 0.66 -8.93
CA TYR A 101 -8.43 0.63 -7.81
C TYR A 101 -8.97 -0.21 -6.66
N THR A 102 -9.40 -1.44 -6.93
CA THR A 102 -9.96 -2.32 -5.89
C THR A 102 -8.89 -3.12 -5.17
N GLN A 103 -7.88 -3.60 -5.90
CA GLN A 103 -6.73 -4.35 -5.39
C GLN A 103 -5.61 -4.40 -6.45
N PHE A 104 -4.38 -4.74 -6.04
CA PHE A 104 -3.24 -4.95 -6.93
C PHE A 104 -2.33 -6.06 -6.40
N GLY A 105 -2.43 -7.26 -6.98
CA GLY A 105 -1.86 -8.46 -6.35
C GLY A 105 -2.51 -8.68 -4.99
N ALA A 106 -1.71 -8.92 -3.94
CA ALA A 106 -2.19 -9.00 -2.57
C ALA A 106 -2.49 -7.62 -1.94
N LEU A 107 -1.98 -6.51 -2.50
CA LEU A 107 -2.19 -5.17 -1.97
C LEU A 107 -3.65 -4.76 -2.09
N ARG A 108 -4.29 -4.40 -0.97
CA ARG A 108 -5.71 -4.04 -0.90
C ARG A 108 -5.94 -2.59 -0.51
N VAL A 109 -5.15 -2.05 0.41
CA VAL A 109 -5.29 -0.68 0.91
C VAL A 109 -3.92 -0.02 0.96
N LEU A 110 -3.87 1.26 0.57
CA LEU A 110 -2.79 2.17 0.90
C LEU A 110 -3.42 3.54 1.13
N ASN A 111 -3.49 3.93 2.40
CA ASN A 111 -3.88 5.26 2.80
C ASN A 111 -2.65 6.04 3.27
N GLU A 112 -2.61 7.33 2.95
CA GLU A 112 -1.63 8.26 3.49
C GLU A 112 -2.35 9.22 4.44
N ASP A 113 -2.13 9.02 5.74
CA ASP A 113 -2.98 9.56 6.80
C ASP A 113 -2.23 10.60 7.63
N ARG A 114 -2.87 11.75 7.85
CA ARG A 114 -2.44 12.79 8.79
C ARG A 114 -3.48 12.92 9.90
N VAL A 115 -3.08 12.60 11.13
CA VAL A 115 -3.97 12.59 12.31
C VAL A 115 -3.54 13.68 13.28
N LYS A 116 -4.48 14.59 13.58
CA LYS A 116 -4.24 15.74 14.46
C LYS A 116 -3.92 15.31 15.90
N PRO A 117 -3.29 16.20 16.69
CA PRO A 117 -3.02 15.97 18.11
C PRO A 117 -4.27 15.55 18.88
N LEU A 118 -4.10 14.66 19.86
CA LEU A 118 -5.16 14.20 20.77
C LEU A 118 -6.39 13.61 20.06
N SER A 119 -6.19 13.02 18.88
CA SER A 119 -7.24 12.39 18.07
C SER A 119 -6.76 11.06 17.48
N GLY A 120 -7.66 10.29 16.89
CA GLY A 120 -7.32 8.96 16.42
C GLY A 120 -8.52 8.10 16.12
N PHE A 121 -8.21 6.88 15.69
CA PHE A 121 -9.14 5.81 15.42
C PHE A 121 -9.51 5.12 16.74
N PRO A 122 -10.78 5.20 17.19
CA PRO A 122 -11.29 4.45 18.34
C PRO A 122 -11.09 2.95 18.15
N THR A 123 -11.31 2.17 19.22
CA THR A 123 -11.23 0.71 19.13
C THR A 123 -12.12 0.17 18.02
N HIS A 124 -11.53 -0.54 17.06
CA HIS A 124 -12.22 -1.12 15.93
C HIS A 124 -11.66 -2.52 15.60
N PRO A 125 -12.48 -3.43 15.06
CA PRO A 125 -12.07 -4.79 14.75
C PRO A 125 -11.47 -4.92 13.35
N HIS A 126 -10.53 -5.85 13.22
CA HIS A 126 -10.01 -6.37 11.95
C HIS A 126 -10.07 -7.89 11.94
N ARG A 127 -10.15 -8.46 10.75
CA ARG A 127 -10.18 -9.90 10.53
C ARG A 127 -9.63 -10.22 9.14
N ASP A 128 -8.86 -11.31 9.03
CA ASP A 128 -8.42 -11.87 7.74
C ASP A 128 -7.65 -10.88 6.82
N PHE A 129 -6.89 -9.96 7.41
CA PHE A 129 -5.97 -9.03 6.72
C PHE A 129 -4.61 -8.98 7.41
N GLU A 130 -3.56 -8.69 6.64
CA GLU A 130 -2.26 -8.23 7.15
C GLU A 130 -2.22 -6.71 7.04
N ILE A 131 -2.11 -6.02 8.17
CA ILE A 131 -2.28 -4.57 8.30
C ILE A 131 -1.01 -3.99 8.87
N PHE A 132 -0.47 -2.92 8.28
CA PHE A 132 0.71 -2.28 8.81
C PHE A 132 0.73 -0.77 8.65
N SER A 133 1.24 -0.13 9.71
CA SER A 133 1.40 1.31 9.87
C SER A 133 2.88 1.66 9.70
N TYR A 134 3.26 2.37 8.63
CA TYR A 134 4.61 2.86 8.39
C TYR A 134 4.71 4.34 8.76
N ILE A 135 5.41 4.67 9.86
CA ILE A 135 5.42 6.04 10.40
C ILE A 135 6.40 6.92 9.62
N LEU A 136 5.86 7.98 9.02
CA LEU A 136 6.63 8.98 8.27
C LEU A 136 7.06 10.14 9.17
N SER A 137 6.23 10.62 10.09
CA SER A 137 6.61 11.64 11.08
C SER A 137 5.62 11.70 12.24
N GLY A 138 6.05 12.25 13.38
CA GLY A 138 5.22 12.35 14.58
C GLY A 138 5.18 11.02 15.37
N GLU A 139 4.15 10.86 16.20
CA GLU A 139 3.97 9.68 17.06
C GLU A 139 2.54 9.12 16.94
N LEU A 140 2.44 7.81 16.69
CA LEU A 140 1.17 7.08 16.68
C LEU A 140 1.18 6.06 17.83
N THR A 141 0.14 6.05 18.64
CA THR A 141 -0.04 5.11 19.74
C THR A 141 -0.99 4.00 19.33
N HIS A 142 -0.46 2.80 19.20
CA HIS A 142 -1.24 1.58 19.04
C HIS A 142 -1.57 0.96 20.40
N ARG A 143 -2.81 0.51 20.58
CA ARG A 143 -3.27 -0.17 21.80
C ARG A 143 -4.24 -1.29 21.46
N ASP A 144 -3.94 -2.49 21.93
CA ASP A 144 -4.84 -3.64 21.87
C ASP A 144 -6.10 -3.42 22.72
N SER A 145 -7.25 -3.92 22.24
CA SER A 145 -8.55 -3.76 22.91
C SER A 145 -8.63 -4.35 24.31
N MET A 146 -7.80 -5.34 24.65
CA MET A 146 -7.78 -5.93 25.99
C MET A 146 -7.00 -5.10 27.00
N LEU A 147 -6.31 -4.04 26.55
CA LEU A 147 -5.47 -3.20 27.39
C LEU A 147 -6.15 -1.86 27.70
N ALA A 148 -6.46 -1.64 28.97
CA ALA A 148 -7.02 -0.37 29.42
C ALA A 148 -5.95 0.74 29.41
N LYS A 149 -6.36 1.95 29.00
CA LYS A 149 -5.49 3.13 29.04
C LYS A 149 -5.01 3.41 30.47
N GLY A 150 -3.71 3.60 30.64
CA GLY A 150 -3.05 3.78 31.94
C GLY A 150 -2.48 2.49 32.55
N ASN A 151 -2.82 1.32 32.01
CA ASN A 151 -2.37 0.02 32.50
C ASN A 151 -1.35 -0.64 31.57
N GLU A 152 -0.67 0.12 30.71
CA GLU A 152 0.13 -0.45 29.63
C GLU A 152 1.50 -0.99 30.07
N GLY A 153 2.02 -0.50 31.20
CA GLY A 153 3.29 -0.98 31.79
C GLY A 153 4.57 -0.67 31.00
N GLY A 154 4.47 -0.28 29.73
CA GLY A 154 5.59 0.06 28.85
C GLY A 154 5.31 -0.33 27.39
N GLN A 155 6.33 -0.19 26.53
CA GLN A 155 6.25 -0.68 25.14
C GLN A 155 6.14 -2.21 25.13
N SER A 156 5.20 -2.75 24.36
CA SER A 156 4.97 -4.18 24.16
C SER A 156 4.21 -4.41 22.85
N ASP A 157 4.02 -5.66 22.45
CA ASP A 157 3.19 -5.98 21.28
C ASP A 157 1.74 -5.48 21.43
N LYS A 158 1.22 -5.43 22.66
CA LYS A 158 -0.15 -4.96 22.96
C LYS A 158 -0.26 -3.44 23.07
N PHE A 159 0.88 -2.74 23.19
CA PHE A 159 0.92 -1.30 23.30
C PHE A 159 2.22 -0.72 22.79
N TYR A 160 2.13 0.11 21.77
CA TYR A 160 3.33 0.73 21.22
C TYR A 160 3.11 2.18 20.84
N ARG A 161 3.98 3.08 21.31
CA ARG A 161 4.10 4.46 20.81
C ARG A 161 5.14 4.48 19.70
N MET A 162 4.67 4.42 18.46
CA MET A 162 5.48 4.34 17.25
C MET A 162 5.91 5.72 16.79
N ARG A 163 7.15 5.84 16.32
CA ARG A 163 7.76 7.07 15.81
C ARG A 163 8.35 6.84 14.43
N ARG A 164 8.87 7.90 13.79
CA ARG A 164 9.53 7.80 12.49
C ARG A 164 10.54 6.64 12.47
N GLY A 165 10.43 5.78 11.46
CA GLY A 165 11.23 4.56 11.33
C GLY A 165 10.56 3.29 11.86
N ASP A 166 9.59 3.41 12.76
CA ASP A 166 8.81 2.28 13.23
C ASP A 166 7.78 1.81 12.20
N VAL A 167 7.61 0.50 12.17
CA VAL A 167 6.54 -0.20 11.46
C VAL A 167 5.83 -1.09 12.45
N GLN A 168 4.55 -0.81 12.67
CA GLN A 168 3.66 -1.75 13.36
C GLN A 168 2.94 -2.58 12.33
N PHE A 169 2.78 -3.86 12.66
CA PHE A 169 2.19 -4.87 11.83
C PHE A 169 1.20 -5.67 12.66
N THR A 170 0.04 -5.96 12.08
CA THR A 170 -1.08 -6.66 12.70
C THR A 170 -1.59 -7.74 11.75
N THR A 171 -1.48 -8.99 12.17
CA THR A 171 -2.24 -10.08 11.55
C THR A 171 -3.63 -10.09 12.17
N GLY A 172 -4.66 -9.78 11.37
CA GLY A 172 -6.05 -9.72 11.84
C GLY A 172 -6.64 -11.11 12.13
N GLY A 173 -6.27 -12.11 11.34
CA GLY A 173 -6.55 -13.52 11.63
C GLY A 173 -8.01 -13.84 11.95
N THR A 174 -8.24 -14.66 12.98
CA THR A 174 -9.58 -15.00 13.51
C THR A 174 -10.38 -13.81 14.05
N GLY A 175 -9.74 -12.65 14.21
CA GLY A 175 -10.34 -11.43 14.72
C GLY A 175 -9.47 -10.80 15.80
N ILE A 176 -9.22 -9.50 15.67
CA ILE A 176 -8.52 -8.68 16.65
C ILE A 176 -9.13 -7.29 16.68
N ALA A 177 -9.03 -6.58 17.79
CA ALA A 177 -9.47 -5.20 17.86
C ALA A 177 -8.42 -4.34 18.55
N HIS A 178 -8.25 -3.13 18.02
CA HIS A 178 -7.25 -2.19 18.49
C HIS A 178 -7.68 -0.75 18.25
N SER A 179 -6.96 0.19 18.85
CA SER A 179 -7.11 1.62 18.61
C SER A 179 -5.77 2.23 18.19
N GLU A 180 -5.83 3.29 17.39
CA GLU A 180 -4.65 4.02 16.93
C GLU A 180 -4.86 5.52 17.17
N PHE A 181 -4.13 6.10 18.12
CA PHE A 181 -4.28 7.50 18.50
C PHE A 181 -2.98 8.27 18.38
N ASN A 182 -3.08 9.50 17.86
CA ASN A 182 -2.07 10.50 18.13
C ASN A 182 -2.29 11.05 19.55
N GLU A 183 -1.57 10.49 20.52
CA GLU A 183 -1.61 10.96 21.91
C GLU A 183 -0.69 12.17 22.14
N HIS A 184 0.04 12.65 21.12
CA HIS A 184 0.85 13.86 21.24
C HIS A 184 -0.04 15.10 21.40
N ASN A 185 0.43 16.08 22.15
CA ASN A 185 -0.36 17.26 22.52
C ASN A 185 -0.37 18.37 21.46
N LYS A 186 0.60 18.36 20.53
CA LYS A 186 0.83 19.48 19.59
C LYS A 186 1.15 19.08 18.17
N GLU A 187 1.69 17.89 17.95
CA GLU A 187 2.22 17.49 16.64
C GLU A 187 1.25 16.55 15.94
N THR A 188 1.11 16.73 14.63
CA THR A 188 0.36 15.81 13.77
C THR A 188 1.23 14.60 13.47
N VAL A 189 0.64 13.40 13.50
CA VAL A 189 1.30 12.20 13.01
C VAL A 189 0.95 11.98 11.54
N HIS A 190 1.93 11.58 10.75
CA HIS A 190 1.81 11.26 9.34
C HIS A 190 2.36 9.87 9.10
N PHE A 191 1.56 8.99 8.48
CA PHE A 191 1.93 7.59 8.28
C PHE A 191 1.21 7.01 7.06
N LEU A 192 1.67 5.84 6.61
CA LEU A 192 0.96 5.02 5.65
C LEU A 192 0.24 3.88 6.35
N GLN A 193 -1.04 3.70 6.05
CA GLN A 193 -1.84 2.55 6.47
C GLN A 193 -2.00 1.61 5.28
N ILE A 194 -1.39 0.43 5.35
CA ILE A 194 -1.26 -0.48 4.21
C ILE A 194 -1.81 -1.85 4.59
N TRP A 195 -2.70 -2.39 3.75
CA TRP A 195 -3.32 -3.70 3.99
C TRP A 195 -3.06 -4.64 2.82
N ALA A 196 -2.77 -5.89 3.13
CA ALA A 196 -2.65 -6.96 2.17
C ALA A 196 -3.55 -8.15 2.53
N PHE A 197 -4.04 -8.85 1.51
CA PHE A 197 -4.69 -10.13 1.71
C PHE A 197 -3.66 -11.20 2.07
N PRO A 198 -3.85 -11.95 3.17
CA PRO A 198 -3.05 -13.13 3.44
C PRO A 198 -3.44 -14.28 2.48
N TRP A 199 -2.54 -15.23 2.27
CA TRP A 199 -2.81 -16.47 1.52
C TRP A 199 -3.84 -17.36 2.24
N LYS A 200 -4.00 -17.21 3.56
CA LYS A 200 -4.93 -18.00 4.38
C LYS A 200 -5.76 -17.10 5.30
N ARG A 201 -7.00 -17.53 5.51
CA ARG A 201 -7.91 -16.95 6.50
C ARG A 201 -7.78 -17.69 7.84
N GLY A 202 -8.21 -17.05 8.91
CA GLY A 202 -8.22 -17.63 10.25
C GLY A 202 -6.83 -17.84 10.83
N LEU A 203 -5.85 -17.06 10.38
CA LEU A 203 -4.51 -17.00 10.99
C LEU A 203 -4.61 -16.61 12.46
N ILE A 204 -3.57 -16.91 13.24
CA ILE A 204 -3.51 -16.54 14.66
C ILE A 204 -3.26 -15.02 14.75
N PRO A 205 -4.14 -14.24 15.39
CA PRO A 205 -3.93 -12.80 15.48
C PRO A 205 -2.67 -12.45 16.25
N ARG A 206 -1.91 -11.47 15.74
CA ARG A 206 -0.62 -11.08 16.32
C ARG A 206 -0.29 -9.63 15.98
N TYR A 207 0.45 -8.98 16.87
CA TYR A 207 1.14 -7.74 16.59
C TYR A 207 2.65 -7.96 16.48
N HIS A 208 3.28 -7.16 15.65
CA HIS A 208 4.73 -7.06 15.58
C HIS A 208 5.10 -5.60 15.37
N THR A 209 6.08 -5.09 16.10
CA THR A 209 6.60 -3.75 15.87
C THR A 209 8.10 -3.82 15.69
N ARG A 210 8.61 -3.14 14.67
CA ARG A 210 10.04 -3.09 14.38
C ARG A 210 10.46 -1.72 13.88
N THR A 211 11.63 -1.27 14.31
CA THR A 211 12.25 -0.03 13.87
C THR A 211 13.23 -0.31 12.74
N PHE A 212 13.20 0.54 11.71
CA PHE A 212 14.14 0.52 10.59
C PHE A 212 14.82 1.88 10.47
N SER A 213 16.15 1.87 10.50
CA SER A 213 17.00 3.06 10.47
C SER A 213 16.76 3.91 9.22
N GLU A 214 16.85 5.23 9.35
CA GLU A 214 16.86 6.13 8.21
C GLU A 214 18.20 6.11 7.48
N GLU A 215 19.29 5.94 8.22
CA GLU A 215 20.65 5.79 7.69
C GLU A 215 20.69 4.62 6.70
N ASP A 216 20.19 3.44 7.09
CA ASP A 216 20.11 2.29 6.20
C ASP A 216 19.25 2.58 4.95
N LYS A 217 18.13 3.31 5.12
CA LYS A 217 17.26 3.73 3.99
C LYS A 217 17.97 4.71 3.06
N ARG A 218 18.97 5.44 3.53
CA ARG A 218 19.77 6.37 2.70
C ARG A 218 20.89 5.68 1.93
N GLU A 219 21.22 4.44 2.29
CA GLU A 219 22.17 3.61 1.57
C GLU A 219 21.51 2.77 0.47
N GLY A 220 20.21 2.48 0.61
CA GLY A 220 19.45 1.75 -0.39
C GLY A 220 18.02 1.43 0.06
N PHE A 221 17.35 0.56 -0.69
CA PHE A 221 16.05 0.05 -0.29
C PHE A 221 16.18 -0.98 0.85
N VAL A 222 15.86 -0.57 2.06
CA VAL A 222 15.72 -1.47 3.21
C VAL A 222 14.47 -2.32 3.03
N LYS A 223 14.62 -3.64 3.19
CA LYS A 223 13.47 -4.56 3.18
C LYS A 223 12.78 -4.47 4.54
N ILE A 224 11.48 -4.20 4.51
CA ILE A 224 10.65 -4.00 5.71
C ILE A 224 9.85 -5.27 6.00
N LEU A 225 9.14 -5.77 4.99
CA LEU A 225 8.35 -7.00 5.05
C LEU A 225 8.93 -8.02 4.07
N SER A 226 8.92 -9.30 4.45
CA SER A 226 9.14 -10.40 3.50
C SER A 226 8.25 -11.60 3.86
N PRO A 227 7.96 -12.52 2.92
CA PRO A 227 7.08 -13.64 3.18
C PRO A 227 7.50 -14.46 4.41
N LEU A 228 6.54 -15.07 5.08
CA LEU A 228 6.81 -16.13 6.06
C LEU A 228 7.58 -17.26 5.35
N LYS A 229 8.72 -17.64 5.91
CA LYS A 229 9.64 -18.64 5.34
C LYS A 229 9.03 -20.03 5.19
N ALA A 230 8.16 -20.42 6.11
CA ALA A 230 7.43 -21.68 6.04
C ALA A 230 6.37 -21.71 4.91
N GLY A 231 6.04 -20.53 4.34
CA GLY A 231 5.13 -20.40 3.22
C GLY A 231 3.67 -20.65 3.60
N GLU A 232 2.85 -20.90 2.58
CA GLU A 232 1.41 -21.03 2.75
C GLU A 232 1.05 -22.20 3.68
N ASP A 233 1.76 -23.32 3.62
CA ASP A 233 1.47 -24.56 4.37
C ASP A 233 2.16 -24.65 5.74
N ALA A 234 2.50 -23.51 6.33
CA ALA A 234 3.08 -23.43 7.66
C ALA A 234 2.25 -24.19 8.72
N THR A 235 2.93 -24.96 9.56
CA THR A 235 2.34 -25.59 10.73
C THR A 235 2.08 -24.55 11.82
N VAL A 236 1.25 -24.90 12.81
CA VAL A 236 0.99 -24.03 13.99
C VAL A 236 2.28 -23.61 14.70
N LYS A 237 3.31 -24.48 14.69
CA LYS A 237 4.61 -24.16 15.28
C LYS A 237 5.37 -23.12 14.45
N GLU A 238 5.40 -23.27 13.14
CA GLU A 238 6.09 -22.32 12.24
C GLU A 238 5.39 -20.96 12.20
N GLU A 239 4.06 -20.96 12.26
CA GLU A 239 3.22 -19.77 12.48
C GLU A 239 3.54 -19.09 13.82
N ALA A 240 3.80 -19.89 14.87
CA ALA A 240 4.21 -19.38 16.17
C ALA A 240 5.59 -18.70 16.10
N GLU A 241 6.55 -19.34 15.43
CA GLU A 241 7.93 -18.86 15.24
C GLU A 241 7.99 -17.62 14.34
N ALA A 242 7.13 -17.54 13.33
CA ALA A 242 7.00 -16.42 12.42
C ALA A 242 8.34 -16.00 11.79
N GLU A 243 9.11 -16.95 11.26
CA GLU A 243 10.39 -16.65 10.63
C GLU A 243 10.21 -15.99 9.25
N PRO A 244 10.80 -14.80 8.98
CA PRO A 244 10.79 -14.22 7.64
C PRO A 244 11.81 -14.88 6.71
N VAL A 245 11.57 -14.85 5.40
CA VAL A 245 12.56 -15.28 4.39
C VAL A 245 13.83 -14.42 4.46
N ILE A 246 13.67 -13.10 4.59
CA ILE A 246 14.79 -12.16 4.76
C ILE A 246 14.98 -11.91 6.26
N PRO A 247 16.14 -12.25 6.84
CA PRO A 247 16.43 -11.96 8.23
C PRO A 247 16.19 -10.48 8.55
N ASN A 248 15.72 -10.20 9.75
CA ASN A 248 15.48 -8.85 10.24
C ASN A 248 14.35 -8.06 9.55
N THR A 249 13.53 -8.71 8.73
CA THR A 249 12.26 -8.15 8.24
C THR A 249 11.09 -8.62 9.12
N ILE A 250 9.91 -8.05 8.91
CA ILE A 250 8.67 -8.56 9.51
C ILE A 250 8.09 -9.63 8.57
N PRO A 251 7.75 -10.83 9.06
CA PRO A 251 7.11 -11.87 8.26
C PRO A 251 5.69 -11.44 7.85
N ILE A 252 5.31 -11.70 6.60
CA ILE A 252 3.93 -11.52 6.11
C ILE A 252 3.41 -12.82 5.51
N HIS A 253 2.14 -13.16 5.77
CA HIS A 253 1.47 -14.35 5.20
C HIS A 253 0.99 -14.10 3.77
N ALA A 254 1.82 -13.50 2.94
CA ALA A 254 1.54 -13.22 1.53
C ALA A 254 2.84 -13.28 0.73
N ASP A 255 2.74 -13.51 -0.58
CA ASP A 255 3.85 -13.36 -1.52
C ASP A 255 4.13 -11.88 -1.79
N PHE A 256 4.61 -11.19 -0.75
CA PHE A 256 4.67 -9.74 -0.64
C PHE A 256 5.98 -9.31 0.00
N VAL A 257 6.66 -8.35 -0.64
CA VAL A 257 7.88 -7.72 -0.11
C VAL A 257 7.67 -6.22 -0.10
N MET A 258 7.91 -5.59 1.04
CA MET A 258 7.93 -4.13 1.15
C MET A 258 9.38 -3.64 1.24
N GLY A 259 9.68 -2.56 0.53
CA GLY A 259 10.91 -1.80 0.68
C GLY A 259 10.66 -0.32 0.93
N ALA A 260 11.58 0.33 1.63
CA ALA A 260 11.62 1.79 1.77
C ALA A 260 13.06 2.29 1.56
N GLY A 261 13.22 3.40 0.85
CA GLY A 261 14.52 4.05 0.62
C GLY A 261 14.38 5.56 0.60
N ILE A 262 15.41 6.29 1.02
CA ILE A 262 15.46 7.76 1.04
C ILE A 262 16.59 8.19 0.09
N ILE A 263 16.19 8.63 -1.11
CA ILE A 263 17.11 8.95 -2.20
C ILE A 263 17.44 10.43 -2.15
N ALA A 264 18.71 10.79 -1.99
CA ALA A 264 19.16 12.19 -2.09
C ALA A 264 18.83 12.79 -3.48
N PRO A 265 18.69 14.12 -3.61
CA PRO A 265 18.58 14.77 -4.93
C PRO A 265 19.66 14.27 -5.89
N GLU A 266 19.28 14.03 -7.15
CA GLU A 266 20.14 13.45 -8.21
C GLU A 266 20.65 12.02 -7.93
N GLY A 267 20.29 11.44 -6.79
CA GLY A 267 20.59 10.06 -6.42
C GLY A 267 19.73 9.04 -7.17
N ARG A 268 20.16 7.78 -7.12
CA ARG A 268 19.52 6.67 -7.82
C ARG A 268 19.63 5.38 -7.02
N PHE A 269 18.51 4.71 -6.81
CA PHE A 269 18.48 3.34 -6.27
C PHE A 269 17.93 2.36 -7.30
N GLU A 270 18.19 1.08 -7.05
CA GLU A 270 17.66 -0.03 -7.83
C GLU A 270 16.89 -0.98 -6.92
N TRP A 271 15.65 -1.29 -7.30
CA TRP A 271 14.88 -2.39 -6.74
C TRP A 271 15.00 -3.62 -7.65
N THR A 272 15.46 -4.74 -7.09
CA THR A 272 15.35 -6.04 -7.77
C THR A 272 13.97 -6.61 -7.48
N VAL A 273 13.16 -6.79 -8.52
CA VAL A 273 11.79 -7.31 -8.44
C VAL A 273 11.77 -8.68 -7.77
N GLY A 274 10.79 -8.90 -6.90
CA GLY A 274 10.73 -9.98 -5.92
C GLY A 274 11.53 -9.70 -4.65
N GLY A 275 12.33 -8.64 -4.59
CA GLY A 275 13.06 -8.19 -3.39
C GLY A 275 14.01 -9.21 -2.76
N GLY A 276 14.35 -10.30 -3.48
CA GLY A 276 15.14 -11.43 -2.97
C GLY A 276 14.33 -12.51 -2.23
N ALA A 277 13.01 -12.36 -2.11
CA ALA A 277 12.16 -13.26 -1.33
C ALA A 277 10.80 -13.59 -1.96
N GLY A 278 10.46 -12.98 -3.11
CA GLY A 278 9.24 -13.29 -3.84
C GLY A 278 9.22 -14.74 -4.30
N ILE A 279 8.02 -15.32 -4.35
CA ILE A 279 7.82 -16.74 -4.63
C ILE A 279 7.38 -16.95 -6.08
N LYS A 280 6.33 -16.27 -6.52
CA LYS A 280 5.81 -16.36 -7.89
C LYS A 280 6.66 -15.54 -8.86
N THR A 281 7.01 -16.15 -10.00
CA THR A 281 7.90 -15.54 -11.00
C THR A 281 7.37 -14.23 -11.56
N GLN A 282 6.09 -14.17 -11.94
CA GLN A 282 5.47 -12.93 -12.41
C GLN A 282 5.08 -12.06 -11.22
N ARG A 283 5.43 -10.78 -11.29
CA ARG A 283 5.26 -9.83 -10.19
C ARG A 283 4.47 -8.61 -10.63
N LYS A 284 3.97 -7.90 -9.64
CA LYS A 284 3.34 -6.59 -9.72
C LYS A 284 4.02 -5.70 -8.68
N VAL A 285 4.46 -4.51 -9.09
CA VAL A 285 5.13 -3.58 -8.17
C VAL A 285 4.34 -2.27 -8.13
N PHE A 286 3.95 -1.86 -6.93
CA PHE A 286 3.40 -0.53 -6.70
C PHE A 286 4.48 0.32 -6.05
N VAL A 287 4.82 1.45 -6.67
CA VAL A 287 5.72 2.45 -6.10
C VAL A 287 4.88 3.62 -5.60
N HIS A 288 5.17 4.12 -4.40
CA HIS A 288 4.52 5.31 -3.82
C HIS A 288 5.57 6.33 -3.39
N LEU A 289 5.34 7.61 -3.69
CA LEU A 289 6.13 8.74 -3.20
C LEU A 289 5.29 9.52 -2.18
N PRO A 290 5.48 9.37 -0.85
CA PRO A 290 4.69 10.07 0.16
C PRO A 290 4.91 11.59 0.14
N MET A 291 3.92 12.37 0.58
CA MET A 291 3.98 13.83 0.59
C MET A 291 4.67 14.37 1.85
N LEU A 292 6.00 14.51 1.78
CA LEU A 292 6.86 14.87 2.92
C LEU A 292 7.60 16.20 2.79
N LYS A 293 7.93 16.64 1.58
CA LYS A 293 8.81 17.80 1.34
C LYS A 293 8.08 18.96 0.69
N GLY A 294 6.75 18.95 0.73
CA GLY A 294 5.91 20.04 0.23
C GLY A 294 5.96 20.16 -1.29
N GLY A 295 6.00 19.01 -1.98
CA GLY A 295 6.08 18.92 -3.44
C GLY A 295 7.48 19.08 -4.02
N LYS A 296 8.52 19.16 -3.18
CA LYS A 296 9.92 19.31 -3.63
C LYS A 296 10.60 18.00 -3.99
N ALA A 297 10.09 16.87 -3.48
CA ALA A 297 10.55 15.56 -3.92
C ALA A 297 9.84 15.17 -5.23
N LYS A 298 10.62 14.60 -6.15
CA LYS A 298 10.14 14.06 -7.42
C LYS A 298 11.04 12.90 -7.82
N ILE A 299 10.46 11.83 -8.36
CA ILE A 299 11.22 10.66 -8.81
C ILE A 299 10.91 10.33 -10.27
N ARG A 300 11.82 9.61 -10.93
CA ARG A 300 11.63 9.01 -12.25
C ARG A 300 11.86 7.50 -12.16
N LEU A 301 10.94 6.74 -12.74
CA LEU A 301 11.03 5.28 -12.78
C LEU A 301 11.60 4.81 -14.12
N ASP A 302 12.59 3.90 -14.05
CA ASP A 302 13.20 3.23 -15.21
C ASP A 302 13.65 4.21 -16.33
N GLY A 303 14.09 5.42 -15.95
CA GLY A 303 14.55 6.44 -16.87
C GLY A 303 13.48 7.01 -17.81
N ARG A 304 12.18 6.76 -17.57
CA ARG A 304 11.09 7.18 -18.48
C ARG A 304 10.47 8.50 -18.05
N GLU A 305 10.39 9.46 -18.96
CA GLU A 305 9.75 10.76 -18.70
C GLU A 305 8.25 10.65 -18.39
N ASN A 306 7.56 9.67 -18.99
CA ASN A 306 6.15 9.40 -18.70
C ASN A 306 5.92 8.62 -17.40
N ALA A 307 6.98 8.30 -16.67
CA ALA A 307 6.95 7.64 -15.37
C ALA A 307 7.64 8.50 -14.30
N GLU A 308 7.52 9.82 -14.43
CA GLU A 308 7.88 10.78 -13.39
C GLU A 308 6.74 10.92 -12.39
N LEU A 309 7.05 10.86 -11.10
CA LEU A 309 6.10 10.93 -10.00
C LEU A 309 6.44 12.10 -9.08
N SER A 310 5.45 12.91 -8.77
CA SER A 310 5.50 13.95 -7.74
C SER A 310 4.98 13.42 -6.40
N GLU A 311 5.20 14.17 -5.33
CA GLU A 311 4.70 13.81 -4.00
C GLU A 311 3.19 13.49 -4.01
N GLY A 312 2.84 12.35 -3.43
CA GLY A 312 1.50 11.78 -3.37
C GLY A 312 1.15 10.88 -4.55
N ASP A 313 1.94 10.91 -5.64
CA ASP A 313 1.75 10.00 -6.76
C ASP A 313 2.27 8.60 -6.41
N GLY A 314 1.71 7.61 -7.09
CA GLY A 314 2.26 6.26 -7.19
C GLY A 314 2.35 5.79 -8.63
N ALA A 315 2.78 4.55 -8.83
CA ALA A 315 2.74 3.90 -10.13
C ALA A 315 2.47 2.39 -10.00
N PHE A 316 1.58 1.89 -10.85
CA PHE A 316 1.35 0.47 -11.06
C PHE A 316 2.32 -0.05 -12.11
N ILE A 317 3.15 -1.01 -11.74
CA ILE A 317 4.14 -1.64 -12.62
C ILE A 317 3.75 -3.10 -12.81
N GLU A 318 3.44 -3.46 -14.05
CA GLU A 318 3.01 -4.80 -14.45
C GLU A 318 3.88 -5.36 -15.59
N GLY A 319 3.84 -6.67 -15.79
CA GLY A 319 4.66 -7.35 -16.80
C GLY A 319 6.13 -7.48 -16.41
N VAL A 320 6.42 -7.45 -15.11
CA VAL A 320 7.75 -7.64 -14.53
C VAL A 320 7.86 -9.03 -13.90
N PHE A 321 9.09 -9.52 -13.80
CA PHE A 321 9.42 -10.84 -13.26
C PHE A 321 10.47 -10.73 -12.16
N ILE A 322 10.52 -11.72 -11.26
CA ILE A 322 11.57 -11.81 -10.24
C ILE A 322 12.95 -11.67 -10.90
N GLY A 323 13.79 -10.81 -10.32
CA GLY A 323 15.14 -10.53 -10.83
C GLY A 323 15.22 -9.31 -11.76
N ASP A 324 14.09 -8.85 -12.33
CA ASP A 324 14.04 -7.61 -13.11
C ASP A 324 14.51 -6.42 -12.26
N LYS A 325 15.18 -5.44 -12.90
CA LYS A 325 15.77 -4.28 -12.21
C LYS A 325 14.96 -3.02 -12.44
N LEU A 326 14.21 -2.58 -11.44
CA LEU A 326 13.51 -1.31 -11.44
C LEU A 326 14.40 -0.21 -10.87
N THR A 327 14.78 0.73 -11.74
CA THR A 327 15.51 1.93 -11.31
C THR A 327 14.54 2.98 -10.77
N VAL A 328 14.95 3.67 -9.70
CA VAL A 328 14.29 4.86 -9.18
C VAL A 328 15.32 5.99 -9.03
N GLU A 329 15.11 7.08 -9.76
CA GLU A 329 15.99 8.27 -9.77
C GLU A 329 15.30 9.42 -9.05
N SER A 330 15.98 10.08 -8.13
CA SER A 330 15.50 11.34 -7.56
C SER A 330 15.83 12.48 -8.52
N ILE A 331 14.79 13.19 -8.97
CA ILE A 331 14.90 14.29 -9.94
C ILE A 331 14.32 15.60 -9.37
N GLY A 332 13.94 15.59 -8.09
CA GLY A 332 13.47 16.77 -7.36
C GLY A 332 14.59 17.52 -6.65
N GLU A 333 14.19 18.58 -5.94
CA GLU A 333 15.11 19.45 -5.19
C GLU A 333 15.38 18.94 -3.76
N ALA A 334 14.51 18.06 -3.26
CA ALA A 334 14.62 17.45 -1.94
C ALA A 334 14.77 15.92 -2.04
N GLU A 335 15.24 15.32 -0.94
CA GLU A 335 15.28 13.86 -0.84
C GLU A 335 13.89 13.23 -1.04
N ALA A 336 13.86 12.10 -1.72
CA ALA A 336 12.66 11.34 -2.00
C ALA A 336 12.64 10.07 -1.14
N GLU A 337 11.74 10.01 -0.16
CA GLU A 337 11.43 8.75 0.52
C GLU A 337 10.48 7.94 -0.37
N VAL A 338 10.91 6.79 -0.86
CA VAL A 338 10.18 5.97 -1.83
C VAL A 338 9.79 4.65 -1.19
N ILE A 339 8.52 4.30 -1.30
CA ILE A 339 7.97 3.03 -0.83
C ILE A 339 7.74 2.11 -2.03
N VAL A 340 8.22 0.88 -1.94
CA VAL A 340 8.05 -0.16 -2.95
C VAL A 340 7.27 -1.31 -2.36
N LEU A 341 6.12 -1.64 -2.96
CA LEU A 341 5.24 -2.73 -2.56
C LEU A 341 5.22 -3.75 -3.71
N ASP A 342 5.99 -4.82 -3.53
CA ASP A 342 6.22 -5.85 -4.54
C ASP A 342 5.39 -7.09 -4.20
N THR A 343 4.46 -7.47 -5.07
CA THR A 343 3.45 -8.51 -4.80
C THR A 343 3.17 -9.36 -6.06
N ALA A 344 2.39 -10.44 -5.92
CA ALA A 344 1.96 -11.30 -7.03
C ALA A 344 0.45 -11.50 -7.07
#